data_AF-A0A1V2YM08-F1
#
_entry.id   AF-A0A1V2YM08-F1
#
_cell.length_a   1.000
_cell.length_b   1.000
_cell.length_c   1.000
_cell.angle_alpha   90.00
_cell.angle_beta   90.00
_cell.angle_gamma   90.00
#
_symmetry.space_group_name_H-M   'P 1'
#
loop_
_entity.id
_entity.type
_entity.pdbx_description
1 polymer ?
#
loop_
_entity_poly.entity_id
_entity_poly.type
_entity_poly.pdbx_seq_one_letter_code
_entity_poly.pdbx_strand_id
1 'polypeptide(L)'
;MILAQKAIFATDVIPFEIELETSEEEILEENTESPEPSTSSPKLSEEELMTKFFDILSGIILNRNEYVLNHDIESLEKLYDTDIKVSRYAFEHESIKADYLANWAQKQGITFSDIDSFIKMRKVRDRENGLFGMTCNINTTYTYHYNNEPEVSTSFSLGTSHYIHLQQKGEDYVIVKEWYTDPFSDSLELKGKEPQELTDFIVSQNAPDFTPSETLKKGLEYAHTYCGIGAGEHMFKYNSKSYMDCNPLGGDCANFASQIMFESGAFKKNGTWNYDGDGTATWVNAQKLTYYLMNSGRGGRIAHGSYEKVYKSAFNLRPGDIVAYEKKGRITHVSTVTALDNKGYPLVTCHNTDRLVVPYDLGWSNSNITFHLIDVYY
;
A
#
# COMPACT_ATOMS: atom_id res chain seq x y z
N MET A 1 -52.74 7.03 -27.91
CA MET A 1 -52.04 8.26 -27.44
C MET A 1 -51.40 7.90 -26.11
N ILE A 2 -50.08 8.09 -26.01
CA ILE A 2 -49.28 8.12 -24.76
C ILE A 2 -48.80 6.76 -24.19
N LEU A 3 -47.53 6.52 -24.55
CA LEU A 3 -46.37 6.03 -23.77
C LEU A 3 -46.32 4.56 -23.29
N ALA A 4 -45.51 3.81 -24.03
CA ALA A 4 -44.75 2.66 -23.56
C ALA A 4 -43.75 3.06 -22.47
N GLN A 5 -43.78 2.35 -21.35
CA GLN A 5 -42.68 2.32 -20.38
C GLN A 5 -42.15 0.88 -20.36
N LYS A 6 -41.01 0.69 -21.02
CA LYS A 6 -40.19 -0.53 -20.90
C LYS A 6 -39.58 -0.53 -19.51
N ALA A 7 -40.06 -1.43 -18.64
CA ALA A 7 -39.29 -1.88 -17.49
C ALA A 7 -38.36 -3.00 -17.96
N ILE A 8 -37.06 -2.71 -18.04
CA ILE A 8 -36.01 -3.72 -18.14
C ILE A 8 -35.44 -3.81 -16.73
N PHE A 9 -35.86 -4.83 -15.97
CA PHE A 9 -35.24 -5.17 -14.70
C PHE A 9 -34.13 -6.18 -14.94
N ALA A 10 -32.96 -5.85 -14.38
CA ALA A 10 -31.88 -6.70 -13.93
C ALA A 10 -31.39 -7.79 -14.91
N THR A 11 -30.32 -7.47 -15.64
CA THR A 11 -29.38 -8.49 -16.11
C THR A 11 -28.56 -8.98 -14.92
N ASP A 12 -28.59 -10.30 -14.72
CA ASP A 12 -27.79 -11.06 -13.78
C ASP A 12 -26.30 -10.68 -13.86
N VAL A 13 -25.80 -10.07 -12.79
CA VAL A 13 -24.36 -10.02 -12.52
C VAL A 13 -24.05 -11.27 -11.72
N ILE A 14 -23.60 -12.30 -12.43
CA ILE A 14 -23.01 -13.50 -11.83
C ILE A 14 -21.82 -13.03 -10.98
N PRO A 15 -21.80 -13.29 -9.66
CA PRO A 15 -20.63 -12.99 -8.85
C PRO A 15 -19.51 -13.94 -9.27
N PHE A 16 -18.48 -13.41 -9.92
CA PHE A 16 -17.24 -14.16 -10.13
C PHE A 16 -16.48 -14.17 -8.80
N GLU A 17 -16.89 -15.09 -7.94
CA GLU A 17 -16.18 -15.46 -6.72
C GLU A 17 -15.06 -16.42 -7.16
N ILE A 18 -13.83 -15.90 -7.30
CA ILE A 18 -12.67 -16.77 -7.47
C ILE A 18 -12.40 -17.37 -6.11
N GLU A 19 -12.92 -18.58 -5.90
CA GLU A 19 -12.49 -19.49 -4.86
C GLU A 19 -10.97 -19.69 -4.98
N LEU A 20 -10.23 -19.29 -3.94
CA LEU A 20 -8.83 -19.64 -3.74
C LEU A 20 -8.78 -21.14 -3.41
N GLU A 21 -8.89 -21.99 -4.43
CA GLU A 21 -8.41 -23.36 -4.32
C GLU A 21 -6.88 -23.35 -4.39
N THR A 22 -6.29 -23.99 -3.38
CA THR A 22 -4.86 -24.17 -3.14
C THR A 22 -4.19 -24.84 -4.34
N SER A 23 -3.70 -24.05 -5.29
CA SER A 23 -3.02 -24.53 -6.50
C SER A 23 -1.52 -24.82 -6.29
N GLU A 24 -1.10 -25.19 -5.07
CA GLU A 24 0.29 -25.61 -4.83
C GLU A 24 0.59 -27.02 -5.37
N GLU A 25 -0.43 -27.82 -5.71
CA GLU A 25 -0.25 -29.21 -6.16
C GLU A 25 -0.39 -29.45 -7.68
N GLU A 26 -0.76 -28.46 -8.50
CA GLU A 26 -0.88 -28.64 -9.97
C GLU A 26 0.35 -28.19 -10.78
N ILE A 27 1.48 -27.83 -10.14
CA ILE A 27 2.71 -27.40 -10.83
C ILE A 27 3.72 -28.57 -11.01
N LEU A 28 3.35 -29.80 -10.61
CA LEU A 28 4.20 -30.98 -10.71
C LEU A 28 3.50 -32.07 -11.51
N GLU A 29 3.50 -31.96 -12.85
CA GLU A 29 3.66 -33.07 -13.80
C GLU A 29 3.35 -32.61 -15.23
N GLU A 30 4.37 -32.21 -15.98
CA GLU A 30 4.39 -32.43 -17.44
C GLU A 30 5.77 -32.97 -17.83
N ASN A 31 5.83 -34.29 -18.03
CA ASN A 31 6.87 -34.93 -18.82
C ASN A 31 6.68 -34.53 -20.30
N THR A 32 7.76 -34.20 -21.01
CA THR A 32 8.21 -34.98 -22.18
C THR A 32 9.50 -34.45 -22.79
N GLU A 33 10.35 -35.42 -23.14
CA GLU A 33 11.30 -35.45 -24.26
C GLU A 33 12.52 -34.53 -24.28
N SER A 34 13.67 -35.19 -24.19
CA SER A 34 15.02 -34.65 -24.39
C SER A 34 15.23 -34.13 -25.82
N PRO A 35 15.86 -32.95 -25.98
CA PRO A 35 16.67 -32.66 -27.16
C PRO A 35 18.17 -32.70 -26.83
N GLU A 36 18.94 -33.04 -27.87
CA GLU A 36 20.40 -33.19 -27.93
C GLU A 36 21.21 -31.97 -27.44
N PRO A 37 22.50 -32.14 -27.08
CA PRO A 37 23.25 -31.14 -26.34
C PRO A 37 23.65 -29.96 -27.25
N SER A 38 22.91 -28.86 -27.14
CA SER A 38 23.37 -27.56 -27.64
C SER A 38 24.38 -26.99 -26.66
N THR A 39 25.56 -26.62 -27.19
CA THR A 39 26.70 -25.99 -26.53
C THR A 39 26.30 -24.97 -25.45
N SER A 40 26.33 -25.37 -24.18
CA SER A 40 25.94 -24.51 -23.07
C SER A 40 27.05 -23.49 -22.79
N SER A 41 26.76 -22.22 -23.01
CA SER A 41 27.43 -21.13 -22.29
C SER A 41 27.45 -21.45 -20.79
N PRO A 42 28.51 -21.12 -20.05
CA PRO A 42 28.51 -21.37 -18.61
C PRO A 42 27.32 -20.66 -17.96
N LYS A 43 26.40 -21.42 -17.35
CA LYS A 43 25.30 -20.86 -16.56
C LYS A 43 25.94 -20.09 -15.40
N LEU A 44 25.63 -18.80 -15.30
CA LEU A 44 26.07 -17.94 -14.20
C LEU A 44 25.65 -18.54 -12.86
N SER A 45 26.47 -18.38 -11.83
CA SER A 45 26.10 -18.71 -10.46
C SER A 45 24.94 -17.83 -9.97
N GLU A 46 24.24 -18.27 -8.91
CA GLU A 46 23.16 -17.48 -8.32
C GLU A 46 23.66 -16.11 -7.81
N GLU A 47 24.88 -16.03 -7.28
CA GLU A 47 25.49 -14.78 -6.81
C GLU A 47 25.81 -13.81 -7.97
N GLU A 48 26.32 -14.33 -9.08
CA GLU A 48 26.58 -13.53 -10.29
C GLU A 48 25.28 -13.04 -10.92
N LEU A 49 24.24 -13.88 -10.96
CA LEU A 49 22.90 -13.48 -11.41
C LEU A 49 22.32 -12.40 -10.51
N MET A 50 22.40 -12.57 -9.19
CA MET A 50 21.90 -11.58 -8.23
C MET A 50 22.61 -10.24 -8.40
N THR A 51 23.93 -10.23 -8.54
CA THR A 51 24.69 -8.99 -8.76
C THR A 51 24.29 -8.31 -10.07
N LYS A 52 24.32 -9.05 -11.18
CA LYS A 52 23.97 -8.52 -12.51
C LYS A 52 22.55 -7.94 -12.55
N PHE A 53 21.57 -8.69 -12.05
CA PHE A 53 20.18 -8.27 -12.12
C PHE A 53 19.79 -7.25 -11.06
N PHE A 54 20.59 -7.07 -10.01
CA PHE A 54 20.40 -5.99 -9.06
C PHE A 54 20.58 -4.64 -9.76
N ASP A 55 21.68 -4.47 -10.50
CA ASP A 55 21.98 -3.23 -11.22
C ASP A 55 20.94 -2.96 -12.32
N ILE A 56 20.60 -3.99 -13.11
CA ILE A 56 19.60 -3.88 -14.19
C ILE A 56 18.23 -3.50 -13.63
N LEU A 57 17.75 -4.21 -12.61
CA LEU A 57 16.44 -3.92 -12.02
C LEU A 57 16.44 -2.54 -11.36
N SER A 58 17.53 -2.16 -10.68
CA SER A 58 17.64 -0.82 -10.08
C SER A 58 17.53 0.29 -11.12
N GLY A 59 18.18 0.12 -12.28
CA GLY A 59 18.03 1.05 -13.41
C GLY A 59 16.60 1.14 -13.94
N ILE A 60 15.93 -0.01 -14.12
CA ILE A 60 14.53 -0.05 -14.57
C ILE A 60 13.59 0.65 -13.56
N ILE A 61 13.76 0.37 -12.27
CA ILE A 61 12.92 0.96 -11.21
C ILE A 61 13.22 2.46 -11.04
N LEU A 62 14.47 2.89 -11.17
CA LEU A 62 14.85 4.30 -11.18
C LEU A 62 14.14 5.05 -12.32
N ASN A 63 14.25 4.53 -13.55
CA ASN A 63 13.57 5.10 -14.71
C ASN A 63 12.04 5.10 -14.53
N ARG A 64 11.47 4.00 -14.01
CA ARG A 64 10.03 3.93 -13.69
C ARG A 64 9.62 5.05 -12.73
N ASN A 65 10.37 5.24 -11.64
CA ASN A 65 10.10 6.28 -10.66
C ASN A 65 10.14 7.67 -11.31
N GLU A 66 11.14 7.96 -12.14
CA GLU A 66 11.26 9.22 -12.86
C GLU A 66 10.09 9.46 -13.82
N TYR A 67 9.69 8.44 -14.58
CA TYR A 67 8.59 8.53 -15.53
C TYR A 67 7.23 8.69 -14.82
N VAL A 68 7.01 8.00 -13.70
CA VAL A 68 5.81 8.18 -12.87
C VAL A 68 5.77 9.58 -12.26
N LEU A 69 6.89 10.07 -11.72
CA LEU A 69 7.01 11.41 -11.13
C LEU A 69 6.70 12.51 -12.15
N ASN A 70 7.24 12.39 -13.37
CA ASN A 70 7.10 13.38 -14.43
C ASN A 70 5.87 13.15 -15.34
N HIS A 71 5.07 12.12 -15.06
CA HIS A 71 3.93 11.73 -15.90
C HIS A 71 4.31 11.40 -17.37
N ASP A 72 5.52 10.87 -17.59
CA ASP A 72 6.02 10.44 -18.90
C ASP A 72 5.56 9.02 -19.24
N ILE A 73 4.29 8.89 -19.61
CA ILE A 73 3.65 7.60 -19.92
C ILE A 73 4.28 6.92 -21.14
N GLU A 74 4.78 7.69 -22.12
CA GLU A 74 5.41 7.13 -23.33
C GLU A 74 6.73 6.42 -22.99
N SER A 75 7.57 7.02 -22.14
CA SER A 75 8.81 6.39 -21.69
C SER A 75 8.53 5.25 -20.70
N LEU A 76 7.49 5.39 -19.87
CA LEU A 76 7.02 4.32 -18.99
C LEU A 76 6.62 3.06 -19.77
N GLU A 77 5.88 3.21 -20.88
CA GLU A 77 5.47 2.09 -21.73
C GLU A 77 6.67 1.29 -22.26
N LYS A 78 7.77 1.98 -22.61
CA LYS A 78 8.99 1.36 -23.17
C LYS A 78 9.71 0.42 -22.19
N LEU A 79 9.43 0.50 -20.89
CA LEU A 79 9.94 -0.45 -19.90
C LEU A 79 9.27 -1.83 -20.00
N TYR A 80 8.15 -1.94 -20.73
CA TYR A 80 7.30 -3.12 -20.82
C TYR A 80 7.18 -3.63 -22.25
N ASP A 81 7.10 -4.96 -22.39
CA ASP A 81 6.70 -5.60 -23.64
C ASP A 81 5.18 -5.65 -23.80
N THR A 82 4.57 -4.56 -24.27
CA THR A 82 3.11 -4.42 -24.31
C THR A 82 2.44 -5.41 -25.26
N ASP A 83 3.15 -6.05 -26.19
CA ASP A 83 2.60 -7.15 -27.01
C ASP A 83 2.16 -8.36 -26.17
N ILE A 84 2.76 -8.55 -24.99
CA ILE A 84 2.39 -9.58 -24.02
C ILE A 84 1.29 -9.06 -23.10
N LYS A 85 0.12 -9.71 -23.10
CA LYS A 85 -1.07 -9.30 -22.33
C LYS A 85 -0.79 -9.02 -20.85
N VAL A 86 -0.06 -9.91 -20.16
CA VAL A 86 0.26 -9.74 -18.73
C VAL A 86 1.25 -8.60 -18.47
N SER A 87 2.14 -8.31 -19.43
CA SER A 87 3.05 -7.16 -19.34
C SER A 87 2.32 -5.85 -19.59
N ARG A 88 1.43 -5.83 -20.59
CA ARG A 88 0.54 -4.71 -20.88
C ARG A 88 -0.28 -4.33 -19.65
N TYR A 89 -0.86 -5.30 -18.95
CA TYR A 89 -1.58 -5.02 -17.71
C TYR A 89 -0.68 -4.40 -16.63
N ALA A 90 0.56 -4.89 -16.47
CA ALA A 90 1.49 -4.30 -15.52
C ALA A 90 1.82 -2.84 -15.87
N PHE A 91 2.06 -2.54 -17.14
CA PHE A 91 2.21 -1.17 -17.63
C PHE A 91 0.97 -0.31 -17.35
N GLU A 92 -0.22 -0.79 -17.73
CA GLU A 92 -1.49 -0.08 -17.53
C GLU A 92 -1.70 0.24 -16.05
N HIS A 93 -1.38 -0.68 -15.14
CA HIS A 93 -1.43 -0.44 -13.69
C HIS A 93 -0.49 0.68 -13.24
N GLU A 94 0.76 0.73 -13.71
CA GLU A 94 1.68 1.83 -13.39
C GLU A 94 1.21 3.17 -14.00
N SER A 95 0.66 3.16 -15.22
CA SER A 95 0.10 4.36 -15.84
C SER A 95 -1.07 4.92 -15.02
N ILE A 96 -2.00 4.05 -14.58
CA ILE A 96 -3.12 4.49 -13.75
C ILE A 96 -2.64 4.99 -12.38
N LYS A 97 -1.58 4.37 -11.82
CA LYS A 97 -0.95 4.88 -10.59
C LYS A 97 -0.38 6.29 -10.79
N ALA A 98 0.29 6.56 -11.90
CA ALA A 98 0.81 7.89 -12.22
C ALA A 98 -0.35 8.92 -12.31
N ASP A 99 -1.45 8.58 -12.98
CA ASP A 99 -2.66 9.40 -13.01
C ASP A 99 -3.24 9.63 -11.61
N TYR A 100 -3.32 8.57 -10.80
CA TYR A 100 -3.85 8.65 -9.44
C TYR A 100 -3.03 9.59 -8.55
N LEU A 101 -1.70 9.46 -8.58
CA LEU A 101 -0.79 10.32 -7.82
C LEU A 101 -0.89 11.78 -8.29
N ALA A 102 -0.93 12.03 -9.60
CA ALA A 102 -1.10 13.38 -10.14
C ALA A 102 -2.43 14.03 -9.72
N ASN A 103 -3.53 13.27 -9.78
CA ASN A 103 -4.85 13.74 -9.35
C ASN A 103 -4.90 14.00 -7.84
N TRP A 104 -4.34 13.11 -7.03
CA TRP A 104 -4.23 13.31 -5.59
C TRP A 104 -3.37 14.55 -5.29
N ALA A 105 -2.24 14.72 -5.98
CA ALA A 105 -1.38 15.89 -5.79
C ALA A 105 -2.12 17.21 -6.07
N GLN A 106 -2.85 17.27 -7.19
CA GLN A 106 -3.68 18.41 -7.53
C GLN A 106 -4.75 18.68 -6.45
N LYS A 107 -5.46 17.64 -6.00
CA LYS A 107 -6.49 17.73 -4.97
C LYS A 107 -5.94 18.30 -3.65
N GLN A 108 -4.75 17.86 -3.23
CA GLN A 108 -4.12 18.31 -2.00
C GLN A 108 -3.42 19.67 -2.11
N GLY A 109 -3.18 20.16 -3.34
CA GLY A 109 -2.40 21.37 -3.56
C GLY A 109 -0.91 21.18 -3.27
N ILE A 110 -0.39 19.98 -3.56
CA ILE A 110 1.00 19.60 -3.37
C ILE A 110 1.67 19.33 -4.72
N THR A 111 3.00 19.29 -4.71
CA THR A 111 3.82 18.78 -5.81
C THR A 111 4.72 17.68 -5.25
N PHE A 112 4.72 16.51 -5.91
CA PHE A 112 5.74 15.49 -5.65
C PHE A 112 7.08 15.98 -6.22
N SER A 113 8.12 15.96 -5.39
CA SER A 113 9.47 16.38 -5.78
C SER A 113 10.42 15.21 -6.01
N ASP A 114 10.10 14.04 -5.47
CA ASP A 114 10.97 12.86 -5.59
C ASP A 114 10.19 11.56 -5.38
N ILE A 115 10.65 10.49 -6.07
CA ILE A 115 10.22 9.11 -5.86
C ILE A 115 11.47 8.23 -5.86
N ASP A 116 11.85 7.70 -4.70
CA ASP A 116 13.04 6.86 -4.53
C ASP A 116 12.64 5.44 -4.09
N SER A 117 13.38 4.43 -4.56
CA SER A 117 13.07 3.03 -4.30
C SER A 117 14.28 2.26 -3.78
N PHE A 118 14.16 1.72 -2.57
CA PHE A 118 15.12 0.77 -2.02
C PHE A 118 14.71 -0.67 -2.37
N ILE A 119 15.59 -1.40 -3.06
CA ILE A 119 15.33 -2.76 -3.54
C ILE A 119 16.10 -3.77 -2.69
N LYS A 120 15.39 -4.76 -2.16
CA LYS A 120 15.98 -5.97 -1.60
C LYS A 120 15.63 -7.15 -2.48
N MET A 121 16.58 -7.55 -3.32
CA MET A 121 16.40 -8.74 -4.14
C MET A 121 16.48 -10.01 -3.28
N ARG A 122 15.53 -10.93 -3.49
CA ARG A 122 15.44 -12.20 -2.75
C ARG A 122 15.93 -13.37 -3.58
N LYS A 123 15.59 -13.39 -4.86
CA LYS A 123 15.96 -14.48 -5.78
C LYS A 123 15.98 -14.02 -7.22
N VAL A 124 16.89 -14.58 -8.00
CA VAL A 124 16.93 -14.50 -9.47
C VAL A 124 17.05 -15.91 -10.03
N ARG A 125 16.33 -16.20 -11.11
CA ARG A 125 16.37 -17.49 -11.82
C ARG A 125 16.47 -17.23 -13.31
N ASP A 126 17.49 -17.81 -13.93
CA ASP A 126 17.54 -17.99 -15.38
C ASP A 126 16.44 -18.98 -15.80
N ARG A 127 15.57 -18.57 -16.72
CA ARG A 127 14.45 -19.34 -17.27
C ARG A 127 14.71 -19.76 -18.72
N GLU A 128 15.95 -19.63 -19.17
CA GLU A 128 16.42 -19.91 -20.53
C GLU A 128 15.90 -18.89 -21.55
N ASN A 129 16.48 -18.88 -22.76
CA ASN A 129 16.12 -17.96 -23.85
C ASN A 129 16.14 -16.47 -23.48
N GLY A 130 17.06 -16.07 -22.58
CA GLY A 130 17.22 -14.68 -22.13
C GLY A 130 16.11 -14.19 -21.20
N LEU A 131 15.29 -15.09 -20.66
CA LEU A 131 14.24 -14.79 -19.69
C LEU A 131 14.75 -14.98 -18.26
N PHE A 132 14.51 -13.99 -17.39
CA PHE A 132 14.96 -14.03 -16.01
C PHE A 132 13.82 -13.69 -15.06
N GLY A 133 13.51 -14.61 -14.15
CA GLY A 133 12.47 -14.42 -13.14
C GLY A 133 13.07 -14.04 -11.80
N MET A 134 12.52 -13.01 -11.15
CA MET A 134 13.04 -12.47 -9.90
C MET A 134 11.92 -12.25 -8.88
N THR A 135 12.28 -12.39 -7.60
CA THR A 135 11.47 -11.91 -6.49
C THR A 135 12.25 -10.87 -5.69
N CYS A 136 11.60 -9.76 -5.36
CA CYS A 136 12.20 -8.70 -4.57
C CYS A 136 11.17 -8.05 -3.65
N ASN A 137 11.68 -7.40 -2.61
CA ASN A 137 10.93 -6.42 -1.85
C ASN A 137 11.37 -5.02 -2.31
N ILE A 138 10.42 -4.10 -2.43
CA ILE A 138 10.68 -2.71 -2.79
C ILE A 138 10.05 -1.83 -1.72
N ASN A 139 10.83 -0.90 -1.18
CA ASN A 139 10.35 0.21 -0.36
C ASN A 139 10.42 1.47 -1.22
N THR A 140 9.28 2.04 -1.59
CA THR A 140 9.21 3.27 -2.38
C THR A 140 8.85 4.43 -1.47
N THR A 141 9.68 5.47 -1.47
CA THR A 141 9.50 6.71 -0.72
C THR A 141 9.10 7.82 -1.67
N TYR A 142 8.01 8.50 -1.35
CA TYR A 142 7.49 9.64 -2.09
C TYR A 142 7.73 10.89 -1.25
N THR A 143 8.30 11.91 -1.86
CA THR A 143 8.52 13.21 -1.20
C THR A 143 7.67 14.26 -1.90
N TYR A 144 6.94 15.07 -1.11
CA TYR A 144 6.14 16.17 -1.62
C TYR A 144 6.31 17.43 -0.77
N HIS A 145 5.88 18.55 -1.33
CA HIS A 145 5.73 19.82 -0.63
C HIS A 145 4.41 20.47 -1.03
N TYR A 146 3.86 21.30 -0.15
CA TYR A 146 2.72 22.12 -0.50
C TYR A 146 3.12 23.25 -1.45
N ASN A 147 2.31 23.52 -2.47
CA ASN A 147 2.63 24.52 -3.49
C ASN A 147 2.77 25.95 -2.91
N ASN A 148 2.11 26.22 -1.78
CA ASN A 148 2.21 27.49 -1.06
C ASN A 148 3.36 27.54 -0.03
N GLU A 149 4.08 26.44 0.17
CA GLU A 149 5.18 26.31 1.13
C GLU A 149 6.25 25.32 0.60
N PRO A 150 6.92 25.64 -0.52
CA PRO A 150 7.80 24.70 -1.22
C PRO A 150 9.09 24.35 -0.47
N GLU A 151 9.45 25.13 0.56
CA GLU A 151 10.65 24.92 1.37
C GLU A 151 10.48 23.82 2.44
N VAL A 152 9.26 23.34 2.67
CA VAL A 152 8.95 22.30 3.66
C VAL A 152 8.47 21.05 2.95
N SER A 153 9.25 19.99 3.03
CA SER A 153 8.93 18.70 2.44
C SER A 153 8.42 17.70 3.47
N THR A 154 7.54 16.81 3.01
CA THR A 154 7.06 15.65 3.74
C THR A 154 7.31 14.41 2.90
N SER A 155 7.75 13.32 3.53
CA SER A 155 7.97 12.04 2.86
C SER A 155 7.13 10.93 3.48
N PHE A 156 6.67 10.01 2.66
CA PHE A 156 6.03 8.77 3.10
C PHE A 156 6.53 7.57 2.30
N SER A 157 6.37 6.37 2.85
CA SER A 157 6.90 5.17 2.22
C SER A 157 5.91 4.02 2.18
N LEU A 158 6.05 3.16 1.15
CA LEU A 158 5.24 1.97 0.90
C LEU A 158 6.14 0.76 0.65
N GLY A 159 5.86 -0.35 1.34
CA GLY A 159 6.54 -1.61 1.12
C GLY A 159 5.73 -2.59 0.28
N THR A 160 6.36 -3.15 -0.74
CA THR A 160 5.74 -4.06 -1.71
C THR A 160 6.61 -5.30 -1.96
N SER A 161 5.97 -6.40 -2.36
CA SER A 161 6.63 -7.66 -2.75
C SER A 161 6.35 -7.95 -4.20
N HIS A 162 7.39 -7.98 -5.02
CA HIS A 162 7.27 -8.14 -6.47
C HIS A 162 7.71 -9.53 -6.94
N TYR A 163 7.03 -9.99 -7.97
CA TYR A 163 7.44 -11.07 -8.86
C TYR A 163 7.56 -10.51 -10.28
N ILE A 164 8.78 -10.38 -10.79
CA ILE A 164 9.07 -9.73 -12.08
C ILE A 164 9.78 -10.71 -13.00
N HIS A 165 9.43 -10.70 -14.28
CA HIS A 165 10.20 -11.34 -15.34
C HIS A 165 10.75 -10.28 -16.29
N LEU A 166 12.06 -10.35 -16.54
CA LEU A 166 12.74 -9.54 -17.53
C LEU A 166 13.14 -10.41 -18.72
N GLN A 167 12.84 -9.95 -19.91
CA GLN A 167 13.28 -10.56 -21.16
C GLN A 167 14.40 -9.72 -21.78
N GLN A 168 15.51 -10.37 -22.12
CA GLN A 168 16.55 -9.72 -22.90
C GLN A 168 16.05 -9.40 -24.31
N LYS A 169 16.19 -8.15 -24.74
CA LYS A 169 15.94 -7.67 -26.10
C LYS A 169 17.14 -6.86 -26.58
N GLY A 170 18.03 -7.50 -27.35
CA GLY A 170 19.31 -6.89 -27.73
C GLY A 170 20.22 -6.72 -26.53
N GLU A 171 20.67 -5.49 -26.27
CA GLU A 171 21.50 -5.14 -25.11
C GLU A 171 20.66 -4.79 -23.87
N ASP A 172 19.36 -4.53 -24.05
CA ASP A 172 18.44 -4.09 -23.01
C ASP A 172 17.59 -5.24 -22.43
N TYR A 173 16.90 -4.92 -21.34
CA TYR A 173 15.93 -5.79 -20.68
C TYR A 173 14.58 -5.08 -20.55
N VAL A 174 13.51 -5.76 -20.91
CA VAL A 174 12.13 -5.26 -20.76
C VAL A 174 11.32 -6.16 -19.82
N ILE A 175 10.36 -5.56 -19.13
CA ILE A 175 9.43 -6.30 -18.28
C ILE A 175 8.45 -7.06 -19.19
N VAL A 176 8.33 -8.36 -18.97
CA VAL A 176 7.35 -9.22 -19.68
C VAL A 176 6.29 -9.79 -18.76
N LYS A 177 6.50 -9.68 -17.45
CA LYS A 177 5.53 -10.02 -16.41
C LYS A 177 5.90 -9.30 -15.13
N GLU A 178 4.91 -8.75 -14.45
CA GLU A 178 5.06 -8.25 -13.10
C GLU A 178 3.78 -8.52 -12.31
N TRP A 179 3.93 -8.89 -11.05
CA TRP A 179 2.83 -9.00 -10.11
C TRP A 179 3.29 -8.53 -8.72
N TYR A 180 2.47 -7.67 -8.12
CA TYR A 180 2.55 -7.26 -6.72
C TYR A 180 1.18 -6.74 -6.29
N THR A 181 0.92 -6.71 -4.98
CA THR A 181 -0.28 -6.07 -4.44
C THR A 181 -0.10 -4.55 -4.46
N ASP A 182 -0.74 -3.88 -5.41
CA ASP A 182 -0.67 -2.43 -5.50
C ASP A 182 -1.53 -1.75 -4.41
N PRO A 183 -0.92 -0.94 -3.50
CA PRO A 183 -1.64 -0.21 -2.46
C PRO A 183 -2.68 0.80 -3.00
N PHE A 184 -2.64 1.12 -4.29
CA PHE A 184 -3.55 2.08 -4.93
C PHE A 184 -4.61 1.43 -5.81
N SER A 185 -4.58 0.10 -6.01
CA SER A 185 -5.55 -0.65 -6.82
C SER A 185 -7.02 -0.39 -6.43
N ASP A 186 -7.23 -0.39 -5.12
CA ASP A 186 -8.14 0.41 -4.32
C ASP A 186 -8.97 1.52 -4.98
N SER A 187 -8.23 2.45 -5.62
CA SER A 187 -8.55 3.86 -5.79
C SER A 187 -8.42 4.38 -7.23
N LEU A 188 -8.34 3.46 -8.19
CA LEU A 188 -8.09 3.74 -9.61
C LEU A 188 -9.31 4.35 -10.36
N GLU A 189 -10.40 4.68 -9.67
CA GLU A 189 -11.61 5.29 -10.25
C GLU A 189 -11.86 6.72 -9.72
N LEU A 190 -10.90 7.63 -9.91
CA LEU A 190 -11.14 9.05 -9.67
C LEU A 190 -11.88 9.68 -10.86
N LYS A 191 -13.22 9.63 -10.86
CA LYS A 191 -14.07 10.43 -11.75
C LYS A 191 -14.82 11.48 -10.94
N GLY A 192 -14.21 12.65 -10.77
CA GLY A 192 -14.88 13.79 -10.16
C GLY A 192 -14.11 15.08 -10.37
N LYS A 193 -14.81 16.19 -10.62
CA LYS A 193 -14.26 17.53 -10.37
C LYS A 193 -14.14 17.67 -8.85
N GLU A 194 -12.95 17.44 -8.32
CA GLU A 194 -12.65 17.80 -6.94
C GLU A 194 -12.86 19.33 -6.79
N PRO A 195 -13.69 19.80 -5.87
CA PRO A 195 -13.98 21.22 -5.76
C PRO A 195 -12.73 21.94 -5.24
N GLN A 196 -12.34 23.04 -5.90
CA GLN A 196 -11.26 23.95 -5.45
C GLN A 196 -11.36 24.31 -3.95
N GLU A 197 -12.58 24.35 -3.39
CA GLU A 197 -12.84 24.55 -1.96
C GLU A 197 -12.06 23.57 -1.06
N LEU A 198 -11.94 22.31 -1.47
CA LEU A 198 -11.21 21.31 -0.71
C LEU A 198 -9.72 21.65 -0.64
N THR A 199 -9.12 21.90 -1.81
CA THR A 199 -7.71 22.28 -1.89
C THR A 199 -7.46 23.54 -1.08
N ASP A 200 -8.29 24.57 -1.25
CA ASP A 200 -8.20 25.83 -0.51
C ASP A 200 -8.32 25.62 1.01
N PHE A 201 -9.21 24.72 1.45
CA PHE A 201 -9.34 24.38 2.85
C PHE A 201 -8.05 23.75 3.39
N ILE A 202 -7.50 22.74 2.72
CA ILE A 202 -6.30 22.01 3.15
C ILE A 202 -5.08 22.93 3.20
N VAL A 203 -4.82 23.68 2.12
CA VAL A 203 -3.63 24.55 2.05
C VAL A 203 -3.68 25.73 3.01
N SER A 204 -4.87 26.08 3.53
CA SER A 204 -5.07 27.12 4.54
C SER A 204 -4.86 26.65 5.99
N GLN A 205 -4.74 25.34 6.22
CA GLN A 205 -4.49 24.80 7.55
C GLN A 205 -3.03 25.00 7.97
N ASN A 206 -2.77 24.80 9.25
CA ASN A 206 -1.42 24.72 9.81
C ASN A 206 -1.39 23.54 10.76
N ALA A 207 -0.25 22.86 10.83
CA ALA A 207 -0.05 21.80 11.80
C ALA A 207 -0.35 22.29 13.23
N PRO A 208 -1.16 21.54 14.02
CA PRO A 208 -1.39 21.89 15.41
C PRO A 208 -0.10 21.68 16.22
N ASP A 209 0.06 22.44 17.30
CA ASP A 209 1.07 22.11 18.30
C ASP A 209 0.69 20.79 18.97
N PHE A 210 1.53 19.78 18.80
CA PHE A 210 1.31 18.44 19.33
C PHE A 210 2.59 17.89 19.93
N THR A 211 2.57 17.66 21.24
CA THR A 211 3.62 16.95 21.95
C THR A 211 3.04 15.64 22.49
N PRO A 212 3.49 14.46 22.00
CA PRO A 212 2.99 13.19 22.50
C PRO A 212 3.43 12.98 23.96
N SER A 213 2.59 12.31 24.75
CA SER A 213 3.01 11.82 26.06
C SER A 213 4.13 10.77 25.91
N GLU A 214 4.92 10.53 26.95
CA GLU A 214 5.96 9.48 26.94
C GLU A 214 5.38 8.10 26.63
N THR A 215 4.16 7.82 27.07
CA THR A 215 3.44 6.57 26.78
C THR A 215 3.12 6.47 25.29
N LEU A 216 2.51 7.50 24.72
CA LEU A 216 2.16 7.52 23.30
C LEU A 216 3.40 7.47 22.41
N LYS A 217 4.46 8.19 22.78
CA LYS A 217 5.74 8.20 22.06
C LYS A 217 6.30 6.79 21.85
N LYS A 218 6.23 5.91 22.86
CA LYS A 218 6.62 4.49 22.71
C LYS A 218 5.79 3.76 21.66
N GLY A 219 4.48 4.01 21.62
CA GLY A 219 3.61 3.45 20.59
C GLY A 219 3.98 3.93 19.19
N LEU A 220 4.28 5.21 19.03
CA LEU A 220 4.72 5.79 17.75
C LEU A 220 6.07 5.22 17.30
N GLU A 221 7.04 5.15 18.20
CA GLU A 221 8.35 4.53 17.96
C GLU A 221 8.19 3.06 17.56
N TYR A 222 7.32 2.31 18.24
CA TYR A 222 7.00 0.94 17.88
C TYR A 222 6.42 0.84 16.46
N ALA A 223 5.47 1.72 16.13
CA ALA A 223 4.83 1.74 14.82
C ALA A 223 5.86 1.96 13.71
N HIS A 224 6.75 2.96 13.86
CA HIS A 224 7.78 3.25 12.85
C HIS A 224 8.83 2.13 12.75
N THR A 225 9.15 1.49 13.87
CA THR A 225 10.13 0.40 13.93
C THR A 225 9.62 -0.87 13.26
N TYR A 226 8.39 -1.27 13.51
CA TYR A 226 7.90 -2.61 13.17
C TYR A 226 6.89 -2.67 12.03
N CYS A 227 6.66 -1.57 11.31
CA CYS A 227 5.72 -1.49 10.19
C CYS A 227 6.06 -2.32 8.94
N GLY A 228 7.19 -3.05 8.94
CA GLY A 228 7.71 -3.76 7.78
C GLY A 228 8.79 -3.00 7.02
N ILE A 229 8.76 -1.68 6.97
CA ILE A 229 9.76 -0.84 6.28
C ILE A 229 10.45 0.16 7.22
N GLY A 230 10.66 -0.25 8.47
CA GLY A 230 11.38 0.54 9.47
C GLY A 230 12.85 0.75 9.09
N ALA A 231 13.46 1.81 9.63
CA ALA A 231 14.83 2.18 9.30
C ALA A 231 15.87 1.10 9.69
N GLY A 232 17.00 1.08 8.96
CA GLY A 232 18.17 0.27 9.30
C GLY A 232 17.87 -1.22 9.32
N GLU A 233 18.15 -1.88 10.45
CA GLU A 233 17.97 -3.33 10.57
C GLU A 233 16.51 -3.78 10.55
N HIS A 234 15.55 -2.86 10.66
CA HIS A 234 14.12 -3.15 10.65
C HIS A 234 13.50 -3.17 9.24
N MET A 235 14.29 -2.89 8.20
CA MET A 235 13.85 -2.91 6.81
C MET A 235 13.43 -4.33 6.38
N PHE A 236 12.19 -4.46 5.91
CA PHE A 236 11.50 -5.71 5.59
C PHE A 236 11.41 -6.69 6.77
N LYS A 237 11.14 -6.17 7.98
CA LYS A 237 10.94 -6.96 9.20
C LYS A 237 9.76 -6.48 10.03
N TYR A 238 9.10 -7.45 10.68
CA TYR A 238 8.05 -7.26 11.67
C TYR A 238 8.51 -7.74 13.04
N ASN A 239 7.69 -7.54 14.09
CA ASN A 239 7.97 -8.07 15.43
C ASN A 239 7.61 -9.57 15.57
N SER A 240 8.15 -10.41 14.69
CA SER A 240 7.80 -11.83 14.57
C SER A 240 8.18 -12.71 15.76
N LYS A 241 9.01 -12.19 16.68
CA LYS A 241 9.37 -12.89 17.92
C LYS A 241 8.26 -12.84 18.96
N SER A 242 7.47 -11.77 18.97
CA SER A 242 6.43 -11.52 19.97
C SER A 242 5.02 -11.67 19.41
N TYR A 243 4.85 -11.49 18.10
CA TYR A 243 3.56 -11.51 17.43
C TYR A 243 3.65 -12.29 16.12
N MET A 244 2.61 -13.07 15.83
CA MET A 244 2.41 -13.73 14.55
C MET A 244 2.15 -12.68 13.48
N ASP A 245 2.76 -12.87 12.32
CA ASP A 245 2.47 -12.11 11.11
C ASP A 245 1.18 -12.67 10.47
N CYS A 246 0.09 -11.90 10.53
CA CYS A 246 -1.19 -12.29 9.92
C CYS A 246 -1.33 -11.83 8.46
N ASN A 247 -0.29 -11.24 7.84
CA ASN A 247 -0.35 -10.85 6.42
C ASN A 247 -0.72 -12.04 5.52
N PRO A 248 -0.16 -13.25 5.70
CA PRO A 248 -0.53 -14.43 4.91
C PRO A 248 -1.94 -14.98 5.22
N LEU A 249 -2.56 -14.55 6.33
CA LEU A 249 -3.83 -15.07 6.85
C LEU A 249 -5.03 -14.16 6.52
N GLY A 250 -4.86 -13.23 5.59
CA GLY A 250 -5.93 -12.35 5.12
C GLY A 250 -5.93 -10.94 5.73
N GLY A 251 -4.91 -10.56 6.51
CA GLY A 251 -4.73 -9.19 6.97
C GLY A 251 -4.07 -9.07 8.35
N ASP A 252 -3.14 -8.13 8.52
CA ASP A 252 -2.43 -7.88 9.78
C ASP A 252 -2.67 -6.48 10.37
N CYS A 253 -3.43 -5.64 9.67
CA CYS A 253 -3.68 -4.24 10.06
C CYS A 253 -4.18 -4.06 11.50
N ALA A 254 -5.18 -4.83 11.93
CA ALA A 254 -5.74 -4.72 13.28
C ALA A 254 -4.84 -5.35 14.34
N ASN A 255 -4.15 -6.44 14.00
CA ASN A 255 -3.13 -7.02 14.87
C ASN A 255 -2.03 -6.00 15.16
N PHE A 256 -1.52 -5.34 14.12
CA PHE A 256 -0.49 -4.31 14.27
C PHE A 256 -0.98 -3.06 15.01
N ALA A 257 -2.18 -2.55 14.72
CA ALA A 257 -2.78 -1.46 15.49
C ALA A 257 -2.92 -1.82 16.98
N SER A 258 -3.31 -3.07 17.29
CA SER A 258 -3.38 -3.57 18.65
C SER A 258 -1.99 -3.68 19.30
N GLN A 259 -0.97 -4.09 18.55
CA GLN A 259 0.42 -4.08 19.03
C GLN A 259 0.87 -2.67 19.39
N ILE A 260 0.66 -1.67 18.52
CA ILE A 260 1.01 -0.27 18.79
C ILE A 260 0.35 0.23 20.09
N MET A 261 -0.94 -0.05 20.25
CA MET A 261 -1.67 0.29 21.47
C MET A 261 -1.07 -0.40 22.70
N PHE A 262 -0.81 -1.71 22.65
CA PHE A 262 -0.31 -2.45 23.81
C PHE A 262 1.13 -2.07 24.19
N GLU A 263 2.00 -1.96 23.20
CA GLU A 263 3.44 -1.70 23.37
C GLU A 263 3.71 -0.26 23.79
N SER A 264 2.76 0.67 23.56
CA SER A 264 2.79 1.99 24.20
C SER A 264 2.81 1.92 25.74
N GLY A 265 2.22 0.87 26.32
CA GLY A 265 2.00 0.73 27.76
C GLY A 265 0.74 1.44 28.29
N ALA A 266 -0.02 2.15 27.46
CA ALA A 266 -1.26 2.82 27.85
C ALA A 266 -2.38 1.82 28.21
N PHE A 267 -2.43 0.70 27.50
CA PHE A 267 -3.55 -0.24 27.58
C PHE A 267 -3.17 -1.58 28.18
N LYS A 268 -3.92 -2.02 29.19
CA LYS A 268 -3.83 -3.39 29.70
C LYS A 268 -4.70 -4.34 28.85
N LYS A 269 -4.16 -5.51 28.51
CA LYS A 269 -4.93 -6.62 27.93
C LYS A 269 -6.07 -7.03 28.89
N ASN A 270 -7.18 -7.53 28.33
CA ASN A 270 -8.30 -8.07 29.08
C ASN A 270 -8.91 -9.25 28.30
N GLY A 271 -9.95 -9.92 28.82
CA GLY A 271 -10.54 -11.09 28.15
C GLY A 271 -11.12 -10.83 26.76
N THR A 272 -11.47 -9.58 26.42
CA THR A 272 -12.04 -9.20 25.12
C THR A 272 -10.98 -8.80 24.10
N TRP A 273 -9.94 -8.09 24.53
CA TRP A 273 -8.82 -7.64 23.72
C TRP A 273 -7.51 -8.16 24.34
N ASN A 274 -7.03 -9.28 23.80
CA ASN A 274 -5.85 -10.00 24.27
C ASN A 274 -5.04 -10.59 23.12
N TYR A 275 -3.78 -10.90 23.43
CA TYR A 275 -2.89 -11.68 22.58
C TYR A 275 -2.06 -12.68 23.41
N ASP A 276 -2.25 -13.95 23.12
CA ASP A 276 -1.66 -15.15 23.75
C ASP A 276 -1.20 -16.21 22.73
N GLY A 277 -0.91 -15.78 21.48
CA GLY A 277 -0.47 -16.64 20.37
C GLY A 277 -1.19 -16.31 19.07
N ASP A 278 -2.52 -16.47 19.07
CA ASP A 278 -3.34 -16.22 17.88
C ASP A 278 -4.10 -14.89 17.95
N GLY A 279 -4.20 -14.30 19.14
CA GLY A 279 -4.95 -13.07 19.37
C GLY A 279 -6.46 -13.28 19.42
N THR A 280 -7.12 -12.57 20.33
CA THR A 280 -8.59 -12.51 20.34
C THR A 280 -9.11 -11.93 19.03
N ALA A 281 -10.35 -12.26 18.65
CA ALA A 281 -10.94 -11.69 17.45
C ALA A 281 -10.98 -10.15 17.47
N THR A 282 -11.08 -9.52 18.65
CA THR A 282 -11.01 -8.06 18.81
C THR A 282 -9.61 -7.51 18.56
N TRP A 283 -8.56 -8.30 18.83
CA TRP A 283 -7.18 -7.91 18.60
C TRP A 283 -6.83 -7.97 17.11
N VAL A 284 -7.23 -9.03 16.41
CA VAL A 284 -6.77 -9.29 15.02
C VAL A 284 -7.74 -8.86 13.92
N ASN A 285 -8.99 -8.47 14.23
CA ASN A 285 -9.99 -8.13 13.22
C ASN A 285 -10.34 -6.64 13.20
N ALA A 286 -10.17 -5.99 12.05
CA ALA A 286 -10.40 -4.56 11.82
C ALA A 286 -11.75 -4.04 12.34
N GLN A 287 -12.85 -4.74 12.01
CA GLN A 287 -14.19 -4.36 12.43
C GLN A 287 -14.40 -4.53 13.92
N LYS A 288 -13.97 -5.66 14.49
CA LYS A 288 -14.13 -5.93 15.93
C LYS A 288 -13.28 -4.99 16.78
N LEU A 289 -12.05 -4.69 16.36
CA LEU A 289 -11.20 -3.70 17.02
C LEU A 289 -11.87 -2.32 17.02
N THR A 290 -12.36 -1.87 15.88
CA THR A 290 -13.05 -0.58 15.72
C THR A 290 -14.25 -0.47 16.67
N TYR A 291 -15.14 -1.48 16.67
CA TYR A 291 -16.28 -1.48 17.56
C TYR A 291 -15.87 -1.60 19.03
N TYR A 292 -14.81 -2.31 19.34
CA TYR A 292 -14.31 -2.39 20.72
C TYR A 292 -13.82 -1.03 21.22
N LEU A 293 -13.06 -0.27 20.42
CA LEU A 293 -12.62 1.08 20.79
C LEU A 293 -13.81 1.98 21.10
N MET A 294 -14.81 1.97 20.20
CA MET A 294 -16.03 2.76 20.30
C MET A 294 -16.91 2.42 21.51
N ASN A 295 -16.90 1.17 21.98
CA ASN A 295 -17.81 0.69 23.02
C ASN A 295 -17.15 0.45 24.39
N SER A 296 -15.82 0.35 24.45
CA SER A 296 -15.09 0.06 25.69
C SER A 296 -14.72 1.30 26.51
N GLY A 297 -14.93 2.50 25.97
CA GLY A 297 -14.44 3.75 26.54
C GLY A 297 -12.94 4.00 26.32
N ARG A 298 -12.28 3.20 25.46
CA ARG A 298 -10.88 3.41 25.04
C ARG A 298 -10.74 4.34 23.83
N GLY A 299 -11.84 4.72 23.21
CA GLY A 299 -11.86 5.72 22.17
C GLY A 299 -13.25 6.29 21.92
N GLY A 300 -13.32 7.22 20.98
CA GLY A 300 -14.55 7.90 20.57
C GLY A 300 -14.53 8.26 19.09
N ARG A 301 -15.71 8.44 18.49
CA ARG A 301 -15.82 8.83 17.09
C ARG A 301 -15.61 10.34 16.94
N ILE A 302 -14.65 10.70 16.10
CA ILE A 302 -14.46 12.07 15.59
C ILE A 302 -15.47 12.33 14.46
N ALA A 303 -15.47 11.48 13.43
CA ALA A 303 -16.36 11.59 12.28
C ALA A 303 -16.58 10.24 11.59
N HIS A 304 -17.62 10.17 10.76
CA HIS A 304 -17.95 9.00 9.95
C HIS A 304 -18.64 9.42 8.64
N GLY A 305 -18.21 8.85 7.51
CA GLY A 305 -18.81 9.11 6.21
C GLY A 305 -17.85 8.95 5.04
N SER A 306 -18.27 9.37 3.85
CA SER A 306 -17.38 9.47 2.68
C SER A 306 -16.29 10.51 2.92
N TYR A 307 -15.25 10.48 2.08
CA TYR A 307 -14.14 11.43 2.15
C TYR A 307 -14.61 12.89 2.24
N GLU A 308 -15.55 13.30 1.37
CA GLU A 308 -16.07 14.68 1.30
C GLU A 308 -16.78 15.12 2.58
N LYS A 309 -17.32 14.16 3.34
CA LYS A 309 -17.98 14.43 4.63
C LYS A 309 -16.99 14.55 5.78
N VAL A 310 -15.84 13.88 5.71
CA VAL A 310 -14.93 13.74 6.84
C VAL A 310 -13.65 14.55 6.71
N TYR A 311 -13.24 15.00 5.51
CA TYR A 311 -11.92 15.60 5.31
C TYR A 311 -11.65 16.80 6.22
N LYS A 312 -12.65 17.67 6.47
CA LYS A 312 -12.51 18.79 7.42
C LYS A 312 -12.30 18.29 8.85
N SER A 313 -13.02 17.23 9.25
CA SER A 313 -12.89 16.63 10.57
C SER A 313 -11.62 15.79 10.75
N ALA A 314 -10.97 15.36 9.65
CA ALA A 314 -9.72 14.61 9.69
C ALA A 314 -8.58 15.41 10.30
N PHE A 315 -8.59 16.75 10.22
CA PHE A 315 -7.64 17.61 10.92
C PHE A 315 -7.77 17.60 12.45
N ASN A 316 -8.80 16.94 13.01
CA ASN A 316 -8.88 16.68 14.45
C ASN A 316 -8.20 15.37 14.86
N LEU A 317 -7.76 14.55 13.90
CA LEU A 317 -6.95 13.37 14.19
C LEU A 317 -5.57 13.77 14.71
N ARG A 318 -5.05 12.99 15.63
CA ARG A 318 -3.73 13.17 16.23
C ARG A 318 -2.95 11.86 16.17
N PRO A 319 -1.61 11.89 16.26
CA PRO A 319 -0.84 10.67 16.44
C PRO A 319 -1.38 9.82 17.60
N GLY A 320 -1.57 8.53 17.37
CA GLY A 320 -2.27 7.59 18.26
C GLY A 320 -3.69 7.22 17.80
N ASP A 321 -4.37 8.13 17.08
CA ASP A 321 -5.73 7.89 16.62
C ASP A 321 -5.81 6.82 15.52
N ILE A 322 -7.01 6.29 15.29
CA ILE A 322 -7.24 5.23 14.30
C ILE A 322 -8.16 5.73 13.20
N VAL A 323 -7.80 5.40 11.97
CA VAL A 323 -8.66 5.51 10.79
C VAL A 323 -9.08 4.10 10.39
N ALA A 324 -10.39 3.85 10.33
CA ALA A 324 -10.95 2.59 9.86
C ALA A 324 -11.67 2.78 8.51
N TYR A 325 -11.45 1.86 7.58
CA TYR A 325 -11.95 1.91 6.21
C TYR A 325 -12.99 0.83 6.00
N GLU A 326 -14.21 1.25 5.67
CA GLU A 326 -15.35 0.39 5.41
C GLU A 326 -15.63 0.30 3.91
N LYS A 327 -15.72 -0.94 3.41
CA LYS A 327 -16.08 -1.27 2.03
C LYS A 327 -17.25 -2.24 2.06
N LYS A 328 -18.33 -1.90 1.35
CA LYS A 328 -19.56 -2.73 1.25
C LYS A 328 -20.14 -3.15 2.61
N GLY A 329 -20.20 -2.23 3.59
CA GLY A 329 -20.82 -2.49 4.89
C GLY A 329 -19.91 -3.21 5.91
N ARG A 330 -18.65 -3.48 5.56
CA ARG A 330 -17.68 -4.15 6.43
C ARG A 330 -16.43 -3.30 6.56
N ILE A 331 -15.94 -3.12 7.79
CA ILE A 331 -14.63 -2.51 8.03
C ILE A 331 -13.57 -3.54 7.64
N THR A 332 -12.86 -3.27 6.55
CA THR A 332 -11.88 -4.19 5.95
C THR A 332 -10.45 -3.86 6.36
N HIS A 333 -10.18 -2.61 6.77
CA HIS A 333 -8.85 -2.18 7.12
C HIS A 333 -8.87 -1.13 8.23
N VAL A 334 -7.78 -1.03 8.98
CA VAL A 334 -7.52 0.03 9.97
C VAL A 334 -6.07 0.48 9.86
N SER A 335 -5.81 1.76 10.14
CA SER A 335 -4.46 2.31 10.24
C SER A 335 -4.35 3.23 11.44
N THR A 336 -3.15 3.31 12.02
CA THR A 336 -2.87 4.22 13.13
C THR A 336 -2.24 5.49 12.60
N VAL A 337 -2.76 6.66 12.99
CA VAL A 337 -2.12 7.96 12.73
C VAL A 337 -0.84 8.00 13.55
N THR A 338 0.31 8.23 12.91
CA THR A 338 1.61 8.26 13.62
C THR A 338 2.38 9.55 13.41
N ALA A 339 1.96 10.39 12.46
CA ALA A 339 2.51 11.70 12.20
C ALA A 339 1.44 12.63 11.63
N LEU A 340 1.75 13.92 11.59
CA LEU A 340 1.01 14.94 10.86
C LEU A 340 2.01 15.65 9.93
N ASP A 341 1.56 16.06 8.75
CA ASP A 341 2.38 16.92 7.88
C ASP A 341 2.38 18.39 8.35
N ASN A 342 3.03 19.28 7.59
CA ASN A 342 3.13 20.71 7.93
C ASN A 342 1.81 21.49 7.85
N LYS A 343 0.74 20.93 7.26
CA LYS A 343 -0.62 21.50 7.32
C LYS A 343 -1.49 20.83 8.38
N GLY A 344 -0.98 19.82 9.08
CA GLY A 344 -1.74 19.04 10.06
C GLY A 344 -2.53 17.89 9.43
N TYR A 345 -2.23 17.52 8.18
CA TYR A 345 -2.87 16.39 7.51
C TYR A 345 -2.40 15.08 8.15
N PRO A 346 -3.32 14.15 8.47
CA PRO A 346 -2.95 12.95 9.20
C PRO A 346 -2.26 11.91 8.33
N LEU A 347 -1.13 11.41 8.83
CA LEU A 347 -0.28 10.42 8.21
C LEU A 347 -0.34 9.11 9.01
N VAL A 348 -0.68 8.03 8.33
CA VAL A 348 -0.94 6.72 8.94
C VAL A 348 0.19 5.72 8.68
N THR A 349 0.40 4.84 9.66
CA THR A 349 1.28 3.68 9.57
C THR A 349 0.46 2.41 9.80
N CYS A 350 0.61 1.40 8.94
CA CYS A 350 -0.06 0.11 9.08
C CYS A 350 0.61 -1.00 8.26
N HIS A 351 0.29 -2.26 8.59
CA HIS A 351 0.63 -3.41 7.76
C HIS A 351 -0.31 -3.55 6.55
N ASN A 352 -0.09 -4.59 5.74
CA ASN A 352 -0.74 -4.84 4.44
C ASN A 352 -0.41 -3.76 3.40
N THR A 353 0.74 -3.93 2.71
CA THR A 353 1.50 -2.93 1.92
C THR A 353 2.35 -1.95 2.73
N ASP A 354 2.74 -2.36 3.94
CA ASP A 354 3.73 -1.72 4.84
C ASP A 354 3.77 -0.20 4.67
N ARG A 355 2.72 0.47 5.16
CA ARG A 355 2.56 1.91 5.04
C ARG A 355 3.31 2.58 6.17
N LEU A 356 4.20 3.51 5.86
CA LEU A 356 4.90 4.35 6.83
C LEU A 356 4.60 5.82 6.57
N VAL A 357 3.87 6.44 7.51
CA VAL A 357 3.44 7.86 7.48
C VAL A 357 2.76 8.27 6.16
N VAL A 358 1.96 7.37 5.58
CA VAL A 358 1.22 7.61 4.33
C VAL A 358 0.00 8.48 4.61
N PRO A 359 -0.35 9.48 3.76
CA PRO A 359 -1.58 10.24 3.92
C PRO A 359 -2.80 9.31 4.03
N TYR A 360 -3.65 9.54 5.04
CA TYR A 360 -4.69 8.58 5.43
C TYR A 360 -5.68 8.21 4.31
N ASP A 361 -5.91 9.10 3.35
CA ASP A 361 -6.84 8.88 2.24
C ASP A 361 -6.17 8.31 0.99
N LEU A 362 -4.84 8.33 0.90
CA LEU A 362 -4.11 7.89 -0.27
C LEU A 362 -4.25 6.35 -0.43
N GLY A 363 -4.79 5.90 -1.56
CA GLY A 363 -5.22 4.52 -1.79
C GLY A 363 -6.59 4.16 -1.21
N TRP A 364 -7.29 5.09 -0.56
CA TRP A 364 -8.62 4.91 0.04
C TRP A 364 -9.68 5.92 -0.42
N SER A 365 -9.35 6.82 -1.36
CA SER A 365 -10.20 7.95 -1.76
C SER A 365 -11.36 7.58 -2.70
N ASN A 366 -11.65 6.30 -2.87
CA ASN A 366 -12.74 5.82 -3.72
C ASN A 366 -14.12 6.08 -3.12
N SER A 367 -15.10 6.34 -4.00
CA SER A 367 -16.49 6.65 -3.62
C SER A 367 -17.21 5.53 -2.84
N ASN A 368 -16.68 4.30 -2.87
CA ASN A 368 -17.21 3.15 -2.14
C ASN A 368 -16.60 2.96 -0.74
N ILE A 369 -15.68 3.83 -0.33
CA ILE A 369 -15.04 3.80 0.99
C ILE A 369 -15.79 4.73 1.95
N THR A 370 -16.14 4.18 3.11
CA THR A 370 -16.65 4.95 4.24
C THR A 370 -15.59 4.98 5.35
N PHE A 371 -15.21 6.17 5.77
CA PHE A 371 -14.20 6.40 6.80
C PHE A 371 -14.85 6.43 8.17
N HIS A 372 -14.15 5.88 9.16
CA HIS A 372 -14.44 6.05 10.59
C HIS A 372 -13.19 6.64 11.23
N LEU A 373 -13.30 7.88 11.71
CA LEU A 373 -12.20 8.59 12.36
C LEU A 373 -12.39 8.44 13.88
N ILE A 374 -11.40 7.88 14.56
CA ILE A 374 -11.52 7.41 15.95
C ILE A 374 -10.41 8.04 16.80
N ASP A 375 -10.79 8.86 17.77
CA ASP A 375 -9.91 9.37 18.82
C ASP A 375 -9.62 8.23 19.81
N VAL A 376 -8.35 7.93 20.06
CA VAL A 376 -7.93 6.86 20.97
C VAL A 376 -7.35 7.46 22.26
N TYR A 377 -7.90 7.06 23.40
CA TYR A 377 -7.60 7.67 24.69
C TYR A 377 -6.38 7.01 25.35
N TYR A 378 -5.18 7.39 24.89
CA TYR A 378 -3.87 6.96 25.43
C TYR A 378 -3.56 7.48 26.83
#